data_AF-A0A7K1VS99-F1
#
_entry.id   AF-A0A7K1VS99-F1
#
_cell.length_a   1.000
_cell.length_b   1.000
_cell.length_c   1.000
_cell.angle_alpha   90.00
_cell.angle_beta   90.00
_cell.angle_gamma   90.00
#
_symmetry.space_group_name_H-M   'P 1'
#
loop_
_entity.id
_entity.type
_entity.pdbx_description
1 polymer ?
#
loop_
_entity_poly.entity_id
_entity_poly.type
_entity_poly.pdbx_seq_one_letter_code
_entity_poly.pdbx_strand_id
1 'polypeptide(L)'
;MKSPKALRIAARLVAGLGLVLAAVLYFLAAPGVDSADGALLGGGVVVSQGAIMRTLAILDLAAGVWVLVRPRSSPGLTAALVAIVSLWLSPRLSAPALVDAGALSLDVRFVTHPLEVSVVIAGLAVAAFWMTRNLKNRARAGQHG
;
A
#
# COMPACT_ATOMS: atom_id res chain seq x y z
N MET A 1 19.19 1.12 -22.94
CA MET A 1 18.74 0.32 -21.77
C MET A 1 18.63 1.25 -20.56
N LYS A 2 17.44 1.43 -19.98
CA LYS A 2 17.24 2.35 -18.83
C LYS A 2 18.09 1.89 -17.64
N SER A 3 18.75 2.85 -16.96
CA SER A 3 19.65 2.58 -15.84
C SER A 3 18.94 1.78 -14.72
N PRO A 4 19.51 0.66 -14.23
CA PRO A 4 18.92 -0.12 -13.14
C PRO A 4 18.76 0.70 -11.85
N LYS A 5 19.59 1.75 -11.68
CA LYS A 5 19.47 2.71 -10.59
C LYS A 5 18.18 3.53 -10.69
N ALA A 6 17.81 3.96 -11.90
CA ALA A 6 16.60 4.75 -12.13
C ALA A 6 15.33 3.92 -11.89
N LEU A 7 15.30 2.67 -12.37
CA LEU A 7 14.19 1.75 -12.13
C LEU A 7 13.96 1.51 -10.63
N ARG A 8 15.03 1.34 -9.86
CA ARG A 8 14.94 1.16 -8.40
C ARG A 8 14.37 2.38 -7.69
N ILE A 9 14.80 3.57 -8.09
CA ILE A 9 14.29 4.82 -7.51
C ILE A 9 12.82 4.98 -7.85
N ALA A 10 12.44 4.76 -9.11
CA ALA A 10 11.05 4.80 -9.55
C ALA A 10 10.19 3.80 -8.77
N ALA A 11 10.60 2.53 -8.64
CA ALA A 11 9.85 1.53 -7.89
C ALA A 11 9.66 1.92 -6.41
N ARG A 12 10.71 2.46 -5.76
CA ARG A 12 10.59 2.98 -4.39
C ARG A 12 9.60 4.13 -4.30
N LEU A 13 9.67 5.08 -5.23
CA LEU A 13 8.77 6.24 -5.23
C LEU A 13 7.33 5.82 -5.48
N VAL A 14 7.08 4.91 -6.42
CA VAL A 14 5.73 4.39 -6.71
C VAL A 14 5.17 3.64 -5.51
N ALA A 15 5.93 2.72 -4.90
CA ALA A 15 5.47 1.99 -3.72
C ALA A 15 5.22 2.92 -2.52
N GLY A 16 6.12 3.87 -2.29
CA GLY A 16 6.06 4.78 -1.17
C GLY A 16 4.97 5.85 -1.30
N LEU A 17 5.04 6.66 -2.36
CA LEU A 17 4.09 7.74 -2.61
C LEU A 17 2.70 7.21 -2.94
N GLY A 18 2.62 6.04 -3.58
CA GLY A 18 1.36 5.34 -3.79
C GLY A 18 0.65 5.13 -2.47
N LEU A 19 1.26 4.42 -1.52
CA LEU A 19 0.66 4.16 -0.21
C LEU A 19 0.31 5.45 0.55
N VAL A 20 1.18 6.47 0.51
CA VAL A 20 0.88 7.76 1.16
C VAL A 20 -0.37 8.41 0.55
N LEU A 21 -0.52 8.37 -0.78
CA LEU A 21 -1.69 8.91 -1.46
C LEU A 21 -2.96 8.08 -1.16
N ALA A 22 -2.87 6.75 -1.15
CA ALA A 22 -3.98 5.90 -0.72
C ALA A 22 -4.41 6.21 0.71
N ALA A 23 -3.46 6.38 1.63
CA ALA A 23 -3.72 6.74 3.01
C ALA A 23 -4.50 8.05 3.14
N VAL A 24 -4.08 9.10 2.42
CA VAL A 24 -4.78 10.39 2.42
C VAL A 24 -6.21 10.22 1.92
N LEU A 25 -6.39 9.52 0.81
CA LEU A 25 -7.72 9.31 0.23
C LEU A 25 -8.64 8.50 1.16
N TYR A 26 -8.12 7.44 1.79
CA TYR A 26 -8.88 6.67 2.78
C TYR A 26 -9.23 7.50 4.01
N PHE A 27 -8.34 8.34 4.49
CA PHE A 27 -8.60 9.21 5.64
C PHE A 27 -9.69 10.26 5.33
N LEU A 28 -9.67 10.84 4.13
CA LEU A 28 -10.68 11.81 3.68
C LEU A 28 -12.06 11.19 3.48
N ALA A 29 -12.11 9.95 2.98
CA ALA A 29 -13.37 9.25 2.68
C ALA A 29 -13.99 8.56 3.90
N ALA A 30 -13.19 8.21 4.91
CA ALA A 30 -13.65 7.45 6.07
C ALA A 30 -14.88 8.04 6.81
N PRO A 31 -14.97 9.37 7.05
CA PRO A 31 -16.13 9.95 7.73
C PRO A 31 -17.46 9.70 7.00
N GLY A 32 -17.44 9.61 5.66
CA GLY A 32 -18.64 9.40 4.85
C GLY A 32 -19.26 8.01 4.99
N VAL A 33 -18.55 7.07 5.64
CA VAL A 33 -18.98 5.68 5.81
C VAL A 33 -18.84 5.20 7.26
N ASP A 34 -18.88 6.12 8.22
CA ASP A 34 -18.82 5.80 9.65
C ASP A 34 -20.04 5.03 10.15
N SER A 35 -21.21 5.32 9.58
CA SER A 35 -22.47 4.63 9.89
C SER A 35 -22.69 3.37 9.05
N ALA A 36 -21.80 3.07 8.11
CA ALA A 36 -21.92 1.89 7.27
C ALA A 36 -21.31 0.67 7.96
N ASP A 37 -22.05 -0.44 7.94
CA ASP A 37 -21.53 -1.73 8.36
C ASP A 37 -20.34 -2.12 7.48
N GLY A 38 -19.22 -2.41 8.12
CA GLY A 38 -18.01 -2.88 7.46
C GLY A 38 -17.88 -4.40 7.58
N ALA A 39 -16.75 -4.85 8.12
CA ALA A 39 -16.45 -6.27 8.26
C ALA A 39 -17.07 -6.85 9.55
N LEU A 40 -17.79 -7.95 9.40
CA LEU A 40 -18.12 -8.86 10.50
C LEU A 40 -16.82 -9.53 10.96
N LEU A 41 -16.33 -9.16 12.14
CA LEU A 41 -15.31 -9.90 12.84
C LEU A 41 -15.99 -11.05 13.61
N GLY A 42 -15.35 -12.22 13.64
CA GLY A 42 -15.89 -13.41 14.30
C GLY A 42 -16.34 -13.11 15.73
N GLY A 43 -17.45 -13.72 16.16
CA GLY A 43 -18.06 -13.46 17.48
C GLY A 43 -19.15 -12.39 17.49
N GLY A 44 -19.64 -11.94 16.32
CA GLY A 44 -20.76 -11.00 16.21
C GLY A 44 -20.36 -9.53 16.33
N VAL A 45 -19.06 -9.21 16.30
CA VAL A 45 -18.56 -7.84 16.33
C VAL A 45 -18.55 -7.27 14.92
N VAL A 46 -19.35 -6.23 14.68
CA VAL A 46 -19.32 -5.48 13.42
C VAL A 46 -18.40 -4.29 13.59
N VAL A 47 -17.40 -4.16 12.71
CA VAL A 47 -16.57 -2.94 12.64
C VAL A 47 -17.10 -2.06 11.53
N SER A 48 -17.28 -0.76 11.80
CA SER A 48 -17.74 0.17 10.78
C SER A 48 -16.74 0.28 9.63
N GLN A 49 -17.27 0.52 8.43
CA GLN A 49 -16.45 0.70 7.24
C GLN A 49 -15.47 1.87 7.41
N GLY A 50 -15.90 2.98 8.03
CA GLY A 50 -15.04 4.13 8.32
C GLY A 50 -13.88 3.80 9.26
N ALA A 51 -14.08 2.95 10.28
CA ALA A 51 -13.00 2.50 11.17
C ALA A 51 -11.97 1.65 10.43
N ILE A 52 -12.44 0.77 9.54
CA ILE A 52 -11.58 -0.03 8.66
C ILE A 52 -10.73 0.88 7.76
N MET A 53 -11.34 1.87 7.12
CA MET A 53 -10.63 2.79 6.23
C MET A 53 -9.55 3.60 6.95
N ARG A 54 -9.82 4.07 8.18
CA ARG A 54 -8.80 4.75 9.00
C ARG A 54 -7.65 3.81 9.37
N THR A 55 -7.96 2.56 9.67
CA THR A 55 -6.94 1.55 10.00
C THR A 55 -6.04 1.30 8.79
N LEU A 56 -6.62 1.10 7.61
CA LEU A 56 -5.87 0.97 6.36
C LEU A 56 -5.02 2.22 6.09
N ALA A 57 -5.58 3.42 6.28
CA ALA A 57 -4.84 4.67 6.09
C ALA A 57 -3.58 4.76 6.97
N ILE A 58 -3.67 4.34 8.24
CA ILE A 58 -2.52 4.34 9.15
C ILE A 58 -1.46 3.32 8.69
N LEU A 59 -1.90 2.12 8.29
CA LEU A 59 -0.99 1.07 7.82
C LEU A 59 -0.29 1.48 6.52
N ASP A 60 -1.04 2.04 5.57
CA ASP A 60 -0.53 2.57 4.31
C ASP A 60 0.48 3.68 4.56
N LEU A 61 0.16 4.65 5.43
CA LEU A 61 1.06 5.74 5.77
C LEU A 61 2.36 5.20 6.39
N ALA A 62 2.27 4.31 7.38
CA ALA A 62 3.44 3.73 8.03
C ALA A 62 4.31 2.95 7.05
N ALA A 63 3.72 2.08 6.22
CA ALA A 63 4.44 1.29 5.23
C ALA A 63 5.05 2.17 4.13
N GLY A 64 4.30 3.14 3.62
CA GLY A 64 4.73 4.09 2.59
C GLY A 64 5.93 4.91 3.06
N VAL A 65 5.84 5.52 4.25
CA VAL A 65 6.95 6.26 4.87
C VAL A 65 8.15 5.34 5.08
N TRP A 66 7.95 4.11 5.54
CA TRP A 66 9.05 3.19 5.78
C TRP A 66 9.82 2.84 4.49
N VAL A 67 9.12 2.57 3.39
CA VAL A 67 9.73 2.35 2.06
C VAL A 67 10.47 3.59 1.57
N LEU A 68 9.87 4.76 1.78
CA LEU A 68 10.46 6.05 1.40
C LEU A 68 11.67 6.41 2.24
N VAL A 69 11.79 6.01 3.50
CA VAL A 69 12.96 6.31 4.34
C VAL A 69 14.05 5.26 4.14
N ARG A 70 13.69 3.97 4.18
CA ARG A 70 14.64 2.87 4.21
C ARG A 70 14.28 1.80 3.17
N PRO A 71 14.75 1.92 1.92
CA PRO A 71 14.45 0.94 0.89
C PRO A 71 15.25 -0.34 1.16
N ARG A 72 14.61 -1.36 1.74
CA ARG A 72 15.14 -2.73 1.93
C ARG A 72 14.10 -3.75 1.47
N SER A 73 14.45 -5.03 1.53
CA SER A 73 13.51 -6.11 1.20
C SER A 73 12.30 -6.14 2.13
N SER A 74 12.49 -5.96 3.45
CA SER A 74 11.37 -5.98 4.39
C SER A 74 10.36 -4.85 4.15
N PRO A 75 10.75 -3.56 3.99
CA PRO A 75 9.76 -2.50 3.73
C PRO A 75 9.06 -2.65 2.37
N GLY A 76 9.78 -3.13 1.34
CA GLY A 76 9.16 -3.44 0.04
C GLY A 76 8.09 -4.54 0.13
N LEU A 77 8.36 -5.60 0.91
CA LEU A 77 7.39 -6.65 1.19
C LEU A 77 6.23 -6.13 2.04
N THR A 78 6.49 -5.33 3.07
CA THR A 78 5.45 -4.72 3.90
C THR A 78 4.52 -3.85 3.06
N ALA A 79 5.05 -3.02 2.17
CA ALA A 79 4.23 -2.22 1.26
C ALA A 79 3.32 -3.07 0.37
N ALA A 80 3.88 -4.13 -0.22
CA ALA A 80 3.09 -5.06 -1.04
C ALA A 80 2.02 -5.78 -0.20
N LEU A 81 2.35 -6.23 1.01
CA LEU A 81 1.41 -6.90 1.90
C LEU A 81 0.25 -6.00 2.31
N VAL A 82 0.53 -4.76 2.71
CA VAL A 82 -0.52 -3.82 3.10
C VAL A 82 -1.45 -3.53 1.92
N ALA A 83 -0.89 -3.26 0.72
CA ALA A 83 -1.70 -3.06 -0.48
C ALA A 83 -2.54 -4.29 -0.86
N ILE A 84 -2.00 -5.51 -0.68
CA ILE A 84 -2.77 -6.76 -0.88
C ILE A 84 -3.92 -6.86 0.13
N VAL A 85 -3.69 -6.52 1.39
CA VAL A 85 -4.74 -6.52 2.42
C VAL A 85 -5.83 -5.52 2.04
N SER A 86 -5.49 -4.31 1.63
CA SER A 86 -6.46 -3.30 1.19
C SER A 86 -7.29 -3.78 -0.01
N LEU A 87 -6.64 -4.31 -1.06
CA LEU A 87 -7.31 -4.89 -2.23
C LEU A 87 -8.22 -6.06 -1.86
N TRP A 88 -7.78 -6.92 -0.94
CA TRP A 88 -8.59 -8.03 -0.47
C TRP A 88 -9.80 -7.55 0.31
N LEU A 89 -9.66 -6.50 1.11
CA LEU A 89 -10.75 -5.97 1.93
C LEU A 89 -11.79 -5.21 1.11
N SER A 90 -11.39 -4.56 0.02
CA SER A 90 -12.25 -3.72 -0.82
C SER A 90 -13.61 -4.33 -1.21
N PRO A 91 -13.71 -5.57 -1.76
CA PRO A 91 -15.00 -6.16 -2.12
C PRO A 91 -15.94 -6.38 -0.91
N ARG A 92 -15.44 -6.25 0.33
CA ARG A 92 -16.22 -6.36 1.57
C ARG A 92 -16.73 -5.01 2.07
N LEU A 93 -16.33 -3.90 1.45
CA LEU A 93 -16.78 -2.54 1.77
C LEU A 93 -17.96 -2.21 0.85
N SER A 94 -19.18 -2.28 1.40
CA SER A 94 -20.42 -2.20 0.61
C SER A 94 -20.84 -0.75 0.31
N ALA A 95 -20.54 0.20 1.21
CA ALA A 95 -20.93 1.58 1.03
C ALA A 95 -19.93 2.34 0.13
N PRO A 96 -20.41 3.21 -0.78
CA PRO A 96 -19.53 4.07 -1.57
C PRO A 96 -18.85 5.10 -0.66
N ALA A 97 -17.52 5.16 -0.73
CA ALA A 97 -16.72 6.09 0.07
C ALA A 97 -16.40 7.32 -0.78
N LEU A 98 -17.36 8.24 -0.82
CA LEU A 98 -17.33 9.41 -1.69
C LEU A 98 -16.42 10.51 -1.11
N VAL A 99 -15.61 11.10 -1.98
CA VAL A 99 -14.90 12.36 -1.72
C VAL A 99 -15.41 13.40 -2.70
N ASP A 100 -15.83 14.55 -2.17
CA ASP A 100 -16.29 15.68 -2.98
C ASP A 100 -15.10 16.41 -3.60
N ALA A 101 -14.98 16.33 -4.93
CA ALA A 101 -14.05 17.09 -5.74
C ALA A 101 -14.72 18.36 -6.31
N GLY A 102 -15.47 19.07 -5.47
CA GLY A 102 -16.23 20.27 -5.84
C GLY A 102 -17.47 19.96 -6.67
N ALA A 103 -17.32 19.75 -7.98
CA ALA A 103 -18.44 19.54 -8.91
C ALA A 103 -18.86 18.06 -9.05
N LEU A 104 -18.06 17.13 -8.54
CA LEU A 104 -18.24 15.68 -8.69
C LEU A 104 -17.90 14.97 -7.38
N SER A 105 -18.76 14.04 -6.95
CA SER A 105 -18.45 13.10 -5.88
C SER A 105 -17.81 11.84 -6.49
N LEU A 106 -16.55 11.57 -6.15
CA LEU A 106 -15.81 10.43 -6.67
C LEU A 106 -15.69 9.36 -5.57
N ASP A 107 -16.08 8.13 -5.87
CA ASP A 107 -15.75 7.01 -5.00
C ASP A 107 -14.24 6.80 -5.01
N VAL A 108 -13.62 6.95 -3.84
CA VAL A 108 -12.16 6.87 -3.66
C VAL A 108 -11.57 5.57 -4.17
N ARG A 109 -12.36 4.49 -4.17
CA ARG A 109 -11.95 3.17 -4.66
C ARG A 109 -11.48 3.20 -6.12
N PHE A 110 -12.06 4.05 -6.98
CA PHE A 110 -11.61 4.16 -8.36
C PHE A 110 -10.16 4.63 -8.50
N VAL A 111 -9.65 5.34 -7.49
CA VAL A 111 -8.27 5.84 -7.46
C VAL A 111 -7.36 4.91 -6.64
N THR A 112 -7.83 4.41 -5.50
CA THR A 112 -6.99 3.60 -4.61
C THR A 112 -6.66 2.23 -5.18
N HIS A 113 -7.58 1.56 -5.88
CA HIS A 113 -7.32 0.23 -6.46
C HIS A 113 -6.17 0.19 -7.47
N PRO A 114 -6.18 0.99 -8.55
CA PRO A 114 -5.07 0.97 -9.51
C PRO A 114 -3.75 1.38 -8.86
N LEU A 115 -3.82 2.25 -7.85
CA LEU A 115 -2.67 2.68 -7.10
C LEU A 115 -2.11 1.56 -6.20
N GLU A 116 -2.95 0.81 -5.50
CA GLU A 116 -2.58 -0.35 -4.68
C GLU A 116 -1.98 -1.46 -5.55
N VAL A 117 -2.57 -1.76 -6.72
CA VAL A 117 -1.99 -2.70 -7.67
C VAL A 117 -0.59 -2.27 -8.09
N SER A 118 -0.40 -0.97 -8.36
CA SER A 118 0.90 -0.40 -8.70
C SER A 118 1.90 -0.51 -7.55
N VAL A 119 1.45 -0.30 -6.31
CA VAL A 119 2.25 -0.48 -5.09
C VAL A 119 2.67 -1.94 -4.92
N VAL A 120 1.78 -2.91 -5.14
CA VAL A 120 2.11 -4.35 -5.04
C VAL A 120 3.26 -4.68 -5.99
N ILE A 121 3.13 -4.31 -7.26
CA ILE A 121 4.16 -4.56 -8.28
C ILE A 121 5.49 -3.88 -7.90
N ALA A 122 5.42 -2.61 -7.50
CA ALA A 122 6.60 -1.83 -7.15
C ALA A 122 7.29 -2.33 -5.86
N GLY A 123 6.52 -2.70 -4.84
CA GLY A 123 7.00 -3.23 -3.56
C GLY A 123 7.71 -4.58 -3.75
N LEU A 124 7.12 -5.48 -4.54
CA LEU A 124 7.75 -6.74 -4.92
C LEU A 124 9.05 -6.52 -5.71
N ALA A 125 9.08 -5.55 -6.63
CA ALA A 125 10.30 -5.20 -7.37
C ALA A 125 11.41 -4.68 -6.43
N VAL A 126 11.07 -3.83 -5.45
CA VAL A 126 12.03 -3.37 -4.42
C VAL A 126 12.57 -4.55 -3.60
N ALA A 127 11.70 -5.50 -3.23
CA ALA A 127 12.07 -6.69 -2.47
C ALA A 127 13.01 -7.62 -3.23
N ALA A 128 12.65 -7.97 -4.46
CA ALA A 128 13.45 -8.84 -5.33
C ALA A 128 14.85 -8.25 -5.61
N PHE A 129 14.93 -6.94 -5.83
CA PHE A 129 16.21 -6.27 -6.04
C PHE A 129 17.15 -6.40 -4.82
N TRP A 130 16.61 -6.26 -3.61
CA TRP A 130 17.44 -6.34 -2.41
C TRP A 130 17.87 -7.77 -2.07
N MET A 131 17.00 -8.76 -2.29
CA MET A 131 17.36 -10.16 -2.13
C MET A 131 18.48 -10.58 -3.07
N THR A 132 18.38 -10.24 -4.36
CA THR A 132 19.41 -10.56 -5.36
C THR A 132 20.75 -9.88 -5.04
N ARG A 133 20.73 -8.65 -4.51
CA ARG A 133 21.96 -7.98 -4.06
C ARG A 133 22.62 -8.70 -2.89
N ASN A 134 21.84 -9.13 -1.90
CA ASN A 134 22.38 -9.87 -0.74
C ASN A 134 23.00 -11.20 -1.15
N LEU A 135 22.36 -11.94 -2.07
CA LEU A 135 22.90 -13.19 -2.60
C LEU A 135 24.24 -12.98 -3.33
N LYS A 136 24.34 -11.95 -4.19
CA LYS A 136 25.59 -11.60 -4.88
C LYS A 136 26.71 -11.22 -3.90
N ASN A 137 26.39 -10.46 -2.85
CA ASN A 137 27.38 -10.08 -1.84
C ASN A 137 27.89 -11.29 -1.05
N ARG A 138 26.99 -12.22 -0.68
CA ARG A 138 27.37 -13.47 0.01
C ARG A 138 28.24 -14.37 -0.86
N ALA A 139 27.89 -14.52 -2.15
CA ALA A 139 28.67 -15.30 -3.10
C ALA A 139 30.11 -14.77 -3.26
N ARG A 140 30.29 -13.45 -3.27
CA ARG A 140 31.63 -12.82 -3.31
C ARG A 140 32.42 -12.96 -2.02
N ALA A 141 31.76 -12.89 -0.87
CA ALA A 141 32.42 -13.08 0.43
C ALA A 141 32.99 -14.50 0.59
N GLY A 142 32.31 -15.51 0.05
CA GLY A 142 32.80 -16.90 0.04
C GLY A 142 33.90 -17.21 -0.99
N GLN A 143 34.23 -16.28 -1.90
CA GLN A 143 35.34 -16.44 -2.86
C GLN A 143 36.67 -15.87 -2.35
N HIS A 144 36.64 -15.18 -1.21
CA HIS A 144 37.80 -14.53 -0.60
C HIS A 144 38.23 -15.16 0.74
N GLY A 145 37.66 -16.30 1.11
CA GLY A 145 38.08 -17.12 2.25
C GLY A 145 38.50 -18.50 1.78
#